data_AF-A0A661LH31-F1
#
_entry.id   AF-A0A661LH31-F1
#
_cell.length_a   1.000
_cell.length_b   1.000
_cell.length_c   1.000
_cell.angle_alpha   90.00
_cell.angle_beta   90.00
_cell.angle_gamma   90.00
#
_symmetry.space_group_name_H-M   'P 1'
#
loop_
_entity.id
_entity.type
_entity.pdbx_description
1 polymer ?
#
loop_
_entity_poly.entity_id
_entity_poly.type
_entity_poly.pdbx_seq_one_letter_code
_entity_poly.pdbx_strand_id
1 'polypeptide(L)'
;MSIPKNNIEITRKTIGQMLNEAASRYPQHMALVHSDFNIRYNYNLFLSEINRAARGLIKMGIKKGDRVALWAPNSPEWIISQMA
;
A
#
# COMPACT_ATOMS: atom_id res chain seq x y z
N MET A 1 -18.98 -5.26 28.57
CA MET A 1 -19.08 -5.83 27.21
C MET A 1 -17.67 -6.25 26.80
N SER A 2 -17.34 -7.54 26.88
CA SER A 2 -15.99 -8.02 26.57
C SER A 2 -15.80 -8.08 25.06
N ILE A 3 -14.79 -7.37 24.56
CA ILE A 3 -14.35 -7.46 23.16
C ILE A 3 -13.92 -8.93 22.93
N PRO A 4 -14.51 -9.66 21.97
CA PRO A 4 -14.11 -11.02 21.69
C PRO A 4 -12.62 -11.01 21.31
N LYS A 5 -11.81 -11.80 22.03
CA LYS A 5 -10.43 -12.09 21.63
C LYS A 5 -10.50 -12.96 20.38
N ASN A 6 -10.63 -12.34 19.21
CA ASN A 6 -10.39 -13.05 17.96
C ASN A 6 -8.97 -13.65 18.02
N ASN A 7 -8.82 -14.88 17.56
CA ASN A 7 -7.53 -15.51 17.33
C ASN A 7 -6.81 -14.68 16.24
N ILE A 8 -6.06 -13.65 16.65
CA ILE A 8 -5.27 -12.84 15.74
C ILE A 8 -4.04 -13.68 15.36
N GLU A 9 -4.04 -14.20 14.14
CA GLU A 9 -2.87 -14.87 13.59
C GLU A 9 -1.80 -13.84 13.24
N ILE A 10 -0.66 -13.91 13.92
CA ILE A 10 0.47 -13.00 13.67
C ILE A 10 1.27 -13.54 12.49
N THR A 11 1.37 -12.73 11.43
CA THR A 11 2.16 -13.06 10.24
C THR A 11 3.59 -12.52 10.32
N ARG A 12 4.53 -13.23 9.69
CA ARG A 12 5.93 -12.77 9.51
C ARG A 12 6.17 -12.09 8.16
N LYS A 13 5.11 -11.86 7.38
CA LYS A 13 5.19 -11.22 6.07
C LYS A 13 5.48 -9.73 6.19
N THR A 14 6.24 -9.18 5.26
CA THR A 14 6.36 -7.73 5.11
C THR A 14 5.06 -7.13 4.57
N ILE A 15 4.87 -5.83 4.75
CA ILE A 15 3.71 -5.11 4.18
C ILE A 15 3.66 -5.30 2.65
N GLY A 16 4.81 -5.20 1.97
CA GLY A 16 4.90 -5.44 0.52
C GLY A 16 4.54 -6.87 0.13
N GLN A 17 4.92 -7.89 0.92
CA GLN A 17 4.50 -9.27 0.67
C GLN A 17 2.99 -9.44 0.81
N MET A 18 2.39 -8.87 1.85
CA MET A 18 0.93 -8.90 2.03
C MET A 18 0.19 -8.21 0.88
N LEU A 19 0.70 -7.09 0.40
CA LEU A 19 0.11 -6.37 -0.74
C LEU A 19 0.19 -7.18 -2.03
N ASN A 20 1.35 -7.81 -2.30
CA ASN A 20 1.51 -8.70 -3.47
C ASN A 20 0.51 -9.87 -3.42
N GLU A 21 0.33 -10.48 -2.25
CA GLU A 21 -0.66 -11.55 -2.07
C GLU A 21 -2.10 -11.08 -2.26
N ALA A 22 -2.44 -9.91 -1.71
CA ALA A 22 -3.76 -9.32 -1.90
C ALA A 22 -4.05 -9.03 -3.38
N ALA A 23 -3.08 -8.47 -4.12
CA ALA A 23 -3.23 -8.20 -5.54
C ALA A 23 -3.30 -9.47 -6.39
N SER A 24 -2.54 -10.51 -6.03
CA SER A 24 -2.65 -11.81 -6.69
C SER A 24 -4.00 -12.49 -6.44
N ARG A 25 -4.54 -12.37 -5.23
CA ARG A 25 -5.80 -13.02 -4.83
C ARG A 25 -7.05 -12.27 -5.30
N TYR A 26 -7.00 -10.94 -5.32
CA TYR A 26 -8.14 -10.06 -5.60
C TYR A 26 -7.82 -8.98 -6.64
N PRO A 27 -7.29 -9.34 -7.83
CA PRO A 27 -6.69 -8.38 -8.77
C PRO A 27 -7.65 -7.28 -9.23
N GLN A 28 -8.93 -7.62 -9.39
CA GLN A 28 -9.97 -6.71 -9.88
C GLN A 28 -10.80 -6.06 -8.77
N HIS A 29 -10.57 -6.42 -7.50
CA HIS A 29 -11.28 -5.81 -6.39
C HIS A 29 -10.74 -4.41 -6.13
N MET A 30 -11.61 -3.49 -5.74
CA MET A 30 -11.22 -2.12 -5.39
C MET A 30 -10.30 -2.13 -4.17
N ALA A 31 -9.12 -1.51 -4.32
CA ALA A 31 -8.12 -1.34 -3.27
C ALA A 31 -8.08 0.11 -2.77
N LEU A 32 -8.30 1.08 -3.66
CA LEU A 32 -8.33 2.49 -3.34
C LEU A 32 -9.47 3.19 -4.09
N VAL A 33 -10.25 3.99 -3.37
CA VAL A 33 -11.29 4.85 -3.92
C VAL A 33 -11.10 6.25 -3.33
N HIS A 34 -10.85 7.23 -4.18
CA HIS A 34 -10.86 8.64 -3.83
C HIS A 34 -12.05 9.30 -4.55
N SER A 35 -13.11 9.58 -3.79
CA SER A 35 -14.41 9.98 -4.31
C SER A 35 -14.37 11.33 -5.02
N ASP A 36 -13.65 12.28 -4.46
CA ASP A 36 -13.75 13.69 -4.85
C ASP A 36 -13.16 13.94 -6.24
N PHE A 37 -12.20 13.10 -6.65
CA PHE A 37 -11.58 13.15 -7.97
C PHE A 37 -11.90 11.94 -8.87
N ASN A 38 -12.89 11.13 -8.49
CA ASN A 38 -13.29 9.91 -9.21
C ASN A 38 -12.10 8.97 -9.53
N ILE A 39 -11.13 8.86 -8.61
CA ILE A 39 -9.97 7.98 -8.76
C ILE A 39 -10.30 6.64 -8.11
N ARG A 40 -10.07 5.57 -8.88
CA ARG A 40 -10.39 4.20 -8.49
C ARG A 40 -9.28 3.28 -8.95
N TYR A 41 -8.60 2.63 -8.00
CA TYR A 41 -7.65 1.57 -8.29
C TYR A 41 -8.16 0.25 -7.75
N ASN A 42 -8.24 -0.75 -8.63
CA ASN A 42 -8.25 -2.13 -8.18
C ASN A 42 -6.84 -2.53 -7.67
N TYR A 43 -6.71 -3.68 -7.02
CA TYR A 43 -5.42 -4.09 -6.45
C TYR A 43 -4.30 -4.19 -7.49
N ASN A 44 -4.59 -4.59 -8.73
CA ASN A 44 -3.57 -4.64 -9.79
C ASN A 44 -3.02 -3.24 -10.12
N LEU A 45 -3.89 -2.27 -10.36
CA LEU A 45 -3.49 -0.90 -10.66
C LEU A 45 -2.79 -0.27 -9.45
N PHE A 46 -3.32 -0.50 -8.25
CA PHE A 46 -2.73 0.03 -7.03
C PHE A 46 -1.31 -0.49 -6.79
N LEU A 47 -1.09 -1.80 -6.92
CA LEU A 47 0.24 -2.40 -6.83
C LEU A 47 1.18 -1.90 -7.94
N SER A 48 0.67 -1.69 -9.15
CA SER A 48 1.45 -1.10 -10.25
C SER A 48 1.97 0.30 -9.90
N GLU A 49 1.10 1.17 -9.38
CA GLU A 49 1.48 2.53 -8.98
C GLU A 49 2.47 2.55 -7.81
N ILE A 50 2.26 1.69 -6.81
CA ILE A 50 3.20 1.51 -5.69
C ILE A 50 4.57 1.07 -6.20
N ASN A 51 4.63 0.04 -7.04
CA ASN A 51 5.89 -0.43 -7.62
C ASN A 51 6.56 0.63 -8.49
N ARG A 52 5.79 1.48 -9.17
CA ARG A 52 6.31 2.61 -9.96
C ARG A 52 6.96 3.64 -9.04
N ALA A 53 6.30 4.03 -7.95
CA ALA A 53 6.86 4.93 -6.95
C ALA A 53 8.11 4.34 -6.27
N ALA A 54 8.06 3.07 -5.87
CA ALA A 54 9.17 2.35 -5.22
C ALA A 54 10.44 2.36 -6.07
N ARG A 55 10.31 2.07 -7.38
CA ARG A 55 11.44 2.16 -8.32
C ARG A 55 12.01 3.58 -8.41
N GLY A 56 11.17 4.61 -8.32
CA GLY A 56 11.61 6.00 -8.25
C GLY A 56 12.42 6.31 -7.00
N LEU A 57 11.94 5.90 -5.84
CA LEU A 57 12.64 6.07 -4.55
C LEU A 57 14.00 5.34 -4.54
N ILE A 58 14.04 4.11 -5.05
CA ILE A 58 15.30 3.36 -5.21
C ILE A 58 16.26 4.11 -6.14
N LYS A 59 15.76 4.66 -7.27
CA LYS A 59 16.58 5.45 -8.20
C LYS A 59 17.12 6.75 -7.55
N MET A 60 16.39 7.33 -6.60
CA MET A 60 16.84 8.48 -5.80
C MET A 60 17.88 8.11 -4.72
N GLY A 61 18.18 6.82 -4.57
CA GLY A 61 19.23 6.34 -3.66
C GLY A 61 18.73 5.91 -2.29
N ILE A 62 17.40 5.85 -2.07
CA ILE A 62 16.81 5.35 -0.82
C ILE A 62 17.08 3.85 -0.68
N LYS A 63 17.51 3.44 0.51
CA LYS A 63 17.94 2.08 0.83
C LYS A 63 17.38 1.63 2.18
N LYS A 64 17.47 0.32 2.42
CA LYS A 64 17.12 -0.26 3.72
C LYS A 64 17.92 0.41 4.84
N GLY A 65 17.22 0.89 5.86
CA GLY A 65 17.80 1.60 7.00
C GLY A 65 17.60 3.12 6.93
N ASP A 66 17.32 3.66 5.74
CA ASP A 66 16.97 5.07 5.59
C ASP A 66 15.62 5.37 6.24
N ARG A 67 15.47 6.59 6.74
CA ARG A 67 14.24 7.08 7.35
C ARG A 67 13.63 8.13 6.44
N VAL A 68 12.40 7.88 6.00
CA VAL A 68 11.66 8.77 5.11
C VAL A 68 10.41 9.24 5.83
N ALA A 69 10.12 10.53 5.77
CA ALA A 69 8.88 11.12 6.27
C ALA A 69 8.01 11.54 5.09
N LEU A 70 6.70 11.33 5.22
CA LEU A 70 5.70 11.78 4.25
C LEU A 70 4.76 12.76 4.93
N TRP A 71 4.61 13.95 4.34
CA TRP A 71 3.62 14.94 4.75
C TRP A 71 2.87 15.40 3.51
N ALA A 72 1.60 14.99 3.41
CA ALA A 72 0.71 15.35 2.33
C ALA A 72 -0.76 15.28 2.81
N PRO A 73 -1.72 15.89 2.09
CA PRO A 73 -3.14 15.70 2.37
C PRO A 73 -3.58 14.24 2.09
N ASN A 74 -4.84 13.92 2.40
CA ASN A 74 -5.43 12.62 2.05
C ASN A 74 -5.62 12.52 0.52
N SER A 75 -4.59 12.01 -0.16
CA SER A 75 -4.57 11.81 -1.61
C SER A 75 -4.11 10.39 -1.96
N PRO A 76 -4.42 9.91 -3.18
CA PRO A 76 -3.88 8.63 -3.66
C PRO A 76 -2.36 8.54 -3.60
N GLU A 77 -1.66 9.63 -3.94
CA GLU A 77 -0.21 9.69 -3.94
C GLU A 77 0.38 9.50 -2.54
N TRP A 78 -0.30 9.97 -1.49
CA TRP A 78 0.16 9.79 -0.11
C TRP A 78 0.25 8.31 0.25
N ILE A 79 -0.84 7.55 0.04
CA ILE A 79 -0.88 6.13 0.38
C ILE A 79 0.00 5.29 -0.57
N ILE A 80 0.09 5.67 -1.84
CA ILE A 80 1.01 5.05 -2.80
C ILE A 80 2.46 5.21 -2.33
N SER A 81 2.83 6.42 -1.92
CA SER A 81 4.19 6.73 -1.47
C SER A 81 4.54 6.05 -0.14
N GLN A 82 3.56 5.90 0.76
CA GLN A 82 3.77 5.21 2.03
C GLN A 82 4.06 3.71 1.86
N MET A 83 3.47 3.10 0.83
CA MET A 83 3.55 1.66 0.56
C MET A 83 4.70 1.27 -0.38
N ALA A 84 5.39 2.27 -0.95
CA ALA A 84 6.48 2.13 -1.92
C ALA A 84 7.82 1.78 -1.24
#